data_AF-X4ZY58-F1
#
_entry.id   AF-X4ZY58-F1
#
_cell.length_a   1.000
_cell.length_b   1.000
_cell.length_c   1.000
_cell.angle_alpha   90.00
_cell.angle_beta   90.00
_cell.angle_gamma   90.00
#
_symmetry.space_group_name_H-M   'P 1'
#
loop_
_entity.id
_entity.type
_entity.pdbx_description
1 polymer ?
#
loop_
_entity_poly.entity_id
_entity_poly.type
_entity_poly.pdbx_seq_one_letter_code
_entity_poly.pdbx_strand_id
1 'polypeptide(L)'
;MVKQAVKAGLLFMLAFILSAQPLFAAGKTVKVKVTFVSAELVQNEHVGNEWWWGGYVNGKELEEGSSVTVSASSSGSIKLRAEAQEQDKIPEDGIANASVKVSSLKSSVNKTLNVTVTENRGRYSGNTATWRFVFKVEKL
;
A
#
# COMPACT_ATOMS: atom_id res chain seq x y z
N MET A 1 -59.78 20.17 -5.51
CA MET A 1 -58.61 21.02 -5.18
C MET A 1 -57.58 20.31 -4.29
N VAL A 2 -57.97 19.61 -3.22
CA VAL A 2 -57.03 18.94 -2.29
C VAL A 2 -56.14 17.87 -2.96
N LYS A 3 -56.68 17.02 -3.85
CA LYS A 3 -55.91 15.96 -4.54
C LYS A 3 -54.81 16.49 -5.48
N GLN A 4 -55.00 17.68 -6.07
CA GLN A 4 -54.00 18.31 -6.94
C GLN A 4 -52.89 18.99 -6.11
N ALA A 5 -53.23 19.60 -4.97
CA ALA A 5 -52.25 20.16 -4.04
C ALA A 5 -51.34 19.07 -3.42
N VAL A 6 -51.90 17.89 -3.09
CA VAL A 6 -51.11 16.75 -2.59
C VAL A 6 -50.16 16.19 -3.65
N LYS A 7 -50.62 16.07 -4.92
CA LYS A 7 -49.74 15.65 -6.03
C LYS A 7 -48.62 16.66 -6.31
N ALA A 8 -48.93 17.97 -6.27
CA ALA A 8 -47.94 19.02 -6.44
C ALA A 8 -46.90 19.01 -5.29
N GLY A 9 -47.34 18.81 -4.05
CA GLY A 9 -46.45 18.68 -2.90
C GLY A 9 -45.52 17.46 -3.00
N LEU A 10 -46.03 16.31 -3.45
CA LEU A 10 -45.21 15.12 -3.69
C LEU A 10 -44.16 15.33 -4.79
N LEU A 11 -44.53 16.00 -5.89
CA LEU A 11 -43.62 16.30 -6.99
C LEU A 11 -42.49 17.27 -6.56
N PHE A 12 -42.81 18.28 -5.74
CA PHE A 12 -41.82 19.19 -5.19
C PHE A 12 -40.86 18.51 -4.20
N MET A 13 -41.36 17.60 -3.37
CA MET A 13 -40.52 16.84 -2.42
C MET A 13 -39.57 15.89 -3.16
N LEU A 14 -40.03 15.27 -4.26
CA LEU A 14 -39.20 14.42 -5.11
C LEU A 14 -38.08 15.21 -5.82
N ALA A 15 -38.38 16.43 -6.30
CA ALA A 15 -37.40 17.32 -6.91
C ALA A 15 -36.32 17.81 -5.92
N PHE A 16 -36.68 17.97 -4.64
CA PHE A 16 -35.72 18.34 -3.58
C PHE A 16 -34.77 17.18 -3.24
N ILE A 17 -35.26 15.94 -3.26
CA ILE A 17 -34.43 14.74 -3.04
C ILE A 17 -33.47 14.49 -4.23
N LEU A 18 -33.90 14.80 -5.45
CA LEU A 18 -33.08 14.66 -6.66
C LEU A 18 -32.02 15.76 -6.83
N SER A 19 -32.19 16.93 -6.22
CA SER A 19 -31.23 18.05 -6.32
C SER A 19 -30.12 18.01 -5.26
N ALA A 20 -30.31 17.26 -4.18
CA ALA A 20 -29.30 17.05 -3.14
C ALA A 20 -28.37 15.85 -3.44
N GLN A 21 -28.05 15.59 -4.70
CA GLN A 21 -27.03 14.62 -5.05
C GLN A 21 -25.66 15.24 -4.71
N PRO A 22 -24.88 14.71 -3.75
CA PRO A 22 -23.53 15.18 -3.55
C PRO A 22 -22.74 14.91 -4.83
N LEU A 23 -22.41 15.96 -5.58
CA LEU A 23 -21.40 15.93 -6.62
C LEU A 23 -20.07 15.66 -5.93
N PHE A 24 -19.74 14.39 -5.75
CA PHE A 24 -18.38 14.00 -5.43
C PHE A 24 -17.52 14.42 -6.63
N ALA A 25 -16.89 15.58 -6.51
CA ALA A 25 -15.89 16.01 -7.47
C ALA A 25 -14.84 14.89 -7.55
N ALA A 26 -14.70 14.28 -8.72
CA ALA A 26 -13.67 13.29 -8.97
C ALA A 26 -12.32 13.98 -8.68
N GLY A 27 -11.70 13.61 -7.57
CA GLY A 27 -10.45 14.21 -7.13
C GLY A 27 -9.39 14.06 -8.23
N LYS A 28 -8.63 15.14 -8.49
CA LYS A 28 -7.57 15.14 -9.50
C LYS A 28 -6.67 13.91 -9.30
N THR A 29 -6.59 13.05 -10.30
CA THR A 29 -5.71 11.89 -10.32
C THR A 29 -4.35 12.28 -10.90
N VAL A 30 -3.30 11.60 -10.44
CA VAL A 30 -1.93 11.76 -10.92
C VAL A 30 -1.31 10.37 -11.09
N LYS A 31 -0.38 10.26 -12.04
CA LYS A 31 0.39 9.03 -12.22
C LYS A 31 1.59 9.06 -11.26
N VAL A 32 1.79 7.97 -10.55
CA VAL A 32 2.94 7.76 -9.65
C VAL A 32 3.62 6.48 -10.08
N LYS A 33 4.89 6.55 -10.43
CA LYS A 33 5.71 5.38 -10.67
C LYS A 33 6.37 4.93 -9.37
N VAL A 34 6.28 3.63 -9.12
CA VAL A 34 6.92 2.97 -7.97
C VAL A 34 7.84 1.91 -8.52
N THR A 35 9.10 1.95 -8.10
CA THR A 35 10.12 0.96 -8.45
C THR A 35 10.52 0.23 -7.18
N PHE A 36 10.48 -1.10 -7.18
CA PHE A 36 11.09 -1.88 -6.11
C PHE A 36 12.57 -2.02 -6.44
N VAL A 37 13.41 -1.30 -5.72
CA VAL A 37 14.82 -1.08 -6.10
C VAL A 37 15.69 -2.25 -5.65
N SER A 38 15.58 -2.64 -4.37
CA SER A 38 16.36 -3.74 -3.83
C SER A 38 15.72 -4.38 -2.60
N ALA A 39 16.07 -5.64 -2.34
CA ALA A 39 15.91 -6.33 -1.07
C ALA A 39 17.24 -6.96 -0.64
N GLU A 40 17.69 -6.61 0.56
CA GLU A 40 19.00 -7.02 1.07
C GLU A 40 18.88 -7.59 2.48
N LEU A 41 19.39 -8.81 2.71
CA LEU A 41 19.60 -9.33 4.05
C LEU A 41 20.78 -8.60 4.70
N VAL A 42 20.49 -7.67 5.63
CA VAL A 42 21.51 -6.78 6.23
C VAL A 42 22.05 -7.29 7.57
N GLN A 43 21.32 -8.18 8.22
CA GLN A 43 21.72 -8.84 9.47
C GLN A 43 21.07 -10.22 9.52
N ASN A 44 21.83 -11.23 9.93
CA ASN A 44 21.31 -12.59 10.12
C ASN A 44 22.01 -13.25 11.31
N GLU A 45 21.32 -13.35 12.43
CA GLU A 45 21.83 -13.96 13.66
C GLU A 45 21.56 -15.47 13.67
N HIS A 46 21.91 -16.20 12.62
CA HIS A 46 21.63 -17.64 12.50
C HIS A 46 20.13 -18.00 12.51
N VAL A 47 19.28 -17.18 11.89
CA VAL A 47 17.86 -17.50 11.73
C VAL A 47 17.66 -18.58 10.65
N GLY A 48 18.33 -18.43 9.50
CA GLY A 48 18.23 -19.38 8.39
C GLY A 48 19.11 -18.98 7.21
N ASN A 49 19.17 -19.82 6.20
CA ASN A 49 19.98 -19.59 4.99
C ASN A 49 19.19 -19.69 3.68
N GLU A 50 17.93 -20.14 3.73
CA GLU A 50 17.04 -20.20 2.58
C GLU A 50 15.93 -19.16 2.77
N TRP A 51 15.72 -18.32 1.77
CA TRP A 51 14.90 -17.14 1.93
C TRP A 51 14.02 -16.89 0.71
N TRP A 52 12.78 -16.49 0.99
CA TRP A 52 11.91 -15.82 0.04
C TRP A 52 11.70 -14.38 0.48
N TRP A 53 11.51 -13.49 -0.49
CA TRP A 53 11.16 -12.10 -0.24
C TRP A 53 10.23 -11.54 -1.31
N GLY A 54 9.42 -10.56 -0.92
CA GLY A 54 8.42 -9.96 -1.80
C GLY A 54 8.22 -8.47 -1.53
N GLY A 55 8.09 -7.69 -2.61
CA GLY A 55 7.74 -6.28 -2.56
C GLY A 55 6.33 -6.05 -3.12
N TYR A 56 5.55 -5.18 -2.49
CA TYR A 56 4.14 -4.95 -2.88
C TYR A 56 3.80 -3.46 -2.95
N VAL A 57 3.05 -3.10 -4.00
CA VAL A 57 2.52 -1.75 -4.22
C VAL A 57 1.00 -1.84 -4.32
N ASN A 58 0.29 -1.16 -3.41
CA ASN A 58 -1.17 -1.22 -3.30
C ASN A 58 -1.73 -2.65 -3.26
N GLY A 59 -1.00 -3.57 -2.61
CA GLY A 59 -1.39 -4.98 -2.46
C GLY A 59 -1.10 -5.86 -3.69
N LYS A 60 -0.49 -5.31 -4.74
CA LYS A 60 0.00 -6.09 -5.88
C LYS A 60 1.50 -6.31 -5.74
N GLU A 61 1.92 -7.55 -5.92
CA GLU A 61 3.34 -7.90 -5.93
C GLU A 61 4.07 -7.22 -7.07
N LEU A 62 5.32 -6.88 -6.81
CA LEU A 62 6.25 -6.25 -7.73
C LEU A 62 7.58 -6.95 -7.57
N GLU A 63 8.16 -7.41 -8.68
CA GLU A 63 9.49 -8.03 -8.68
C GLU A 63 10.57 -7.00 -8.37
N GLU A 64 11.67 -7.45 -7.78
CA GLU A 64 12.84 -6.62 -7.54
C GLU A 64 13.43 -6.10 -8.85
N GLY A 65 13.84 -4.84 -8.87
CA GLY A 65 14.27 -4.12 -10.08
C GLY A 65 13.13 -3.64 -10.97
N SER A 66 11.91 -4.14 -10.80
CA SER A 66 10.75 -3.78 -11.61
C SER A 66 10.04 -2.52 -11.13
N SER A 67 9.21 -1.95 -12.01
CA SER A 67 8.40 -0.77 -11.70
C SER A 67 6.96 -0.90 -12.16
N VAL A 68 6.07 -0.22 -11.44
CA VAL A 68 4.64 -0.12 -11.77
C VAL A 68 4.22 1.34 -11.77
N THR A 69 3.35 1.73 -12.70
CA THR A 69 2.69 3.04 -12.69
C THR A 69 1.29 2.92 -12.11
N VAL A 70 1.03 3.70 -11.07
CA VAL A 70 -0.24 3.73 -10.35
C VAL A 70 -0.94 5.06 -10.61
N SER A 71 -2.20 5.01 -11.01
CA SER A 71 -3.08 6.18 -11.00
C SER A 71 -3.63 6.37 -9.59
N ALA A 72 -3.25 7.44 -8.92
CA ALA A 72 -3.66 7.73 -7.55
C ALA A 72 -4.32 9.11 -7.44
N SER A 73 -5.25 9.25 -6.49
CA SER A 73 -5.77 10.58 -6.13
C SER A 73 -4.61 11.47 -5.65
N SER A 74 -4.61 12.73 -6.05
CA SER A 74 -3.64 13.74 -5.59
C SER A 74 -3.66 13.95 -4.07
N SER A 75 -4.79 13.69 -3.42
CA SER A 75 -4.94 13.69 -1.95
C SER A 75 -4.76 12.30 -1.31
N GLY A 76 -4.57 11.27 -2.14
CA GLY A 76 -4.47 9.88 -1.71
C GLY A 76 -3.08 9.48 -1.22
N SER A 77 -2.89 8.16 -1.09
CA SER A 77 -1.60 7.56 -0.72
C SER A 77 -1.30 6.32 -1.54
N ILE A 78 -0.02 6.00 -1.65
CA ILE A 78 0.49 4.73 -2.17
C ILE A 78 0.87 3.86 -0.97
N LYS A 79 0.36 2.63 -0.93
CA LYS A 79 0.70 1.65 0.10
C LYS A 79 1.86 0.80 -0.38
N LEU A 80 2.88 0.67 0.44
CA LEU A 80 4.04 -0.19 0.22
C LEU A 80 4.04 -1.27 1.30
N ARG A 81 4.32 -2.51 0.91
CA ARG A 81 4.54 -3.63 1.82
C ARG A 81 5.78 -4.39 1.38
N ALA A 82 6.56 -4.86 2.34
CA ALA A 82 7.71 -5.71 2.14
C ALA A 82 7.56 -6.93 3.05
N GLU A 83 7.99 -8.08 2.53
CA GLU A 83 7.89 -9.38 3.20
C GLU A 83 9.19 -10.14 3.03
N ALA A 84 9.62 -10.82 4.08
CA ALA A 84 10.71 -11.79 4.04
C ALA A 84 10.27 -13.03 4.83
N GLN A 85 10.63 -14.20 4.34
CA GLN A 85 10.30 -15.47 4.98
C GLN A 85 11.50 -16.39 4.88
N GLU A 86 11.95 -16.98 5.99
CA GLU A 86 12.91 -18.07 5.91
C GLU A 86 12.20 -19.38 5.55
N GLN A 87 12.82 -20.17 4.68
CA GLN A 87 12.19 -21.28 3.97
C GLN A 87 12.54 -22.63 4.61
N ASP A 88 12.43 -22.76 5.94
CA ASP A 88 12.55 -24.07 6.58
C ASP A 88 11.22 -24.86 6.57
N LYS A 89 11.25 -26.04 7.20
CA LYS A 89 10.08 -26.90 7.40
C LYS A 89 8.90 -26.17 8.07
N ILE A 90 9.18 -25.21 8.95
CA ILE A 90 8.15 -24.36 9.55
C ILE A 90 8.59 -22.91 9.34
N PRO A 91 8.14 -22.28 8.24
CA PRO A 91 8.58 -20.94 7.88
C PRO A 91 8.24 -19.89 8.94
N GLU A 92 9.18 -18.99 9.20
CA GLU A 92 8.95 -17.76 9.97
C GLU A 92 8.94 -16.56 9.01
N ASP A 93 7.94 -15.70 9.15
CA ASP A 93 7.74 -14.52 8.30
C ASP A 93 7.93 -13.20 9.04
N GLY A 94 8.27 -12.17 8.27
CA GLY A 94 8.32 -10.78 8.72
C GLY A 94 7.68 -9.87 7.69
N ILE A 95 7.02 -8.82 8.16
CA ILE A 95 6.30 -7.87 7.32
C ILE A 95 6.57 -6.43 7.78
N ALA A 96 6.79 -5.53 6.81
CA ALA A 96 6.84 -4.09 7.05
C ALA A 96 5.92 -3.35 6.07
N ASN A 97 5.30 -2.26 6.53
CA ASN A 97 4.36 -1.48 5.74
C ASN A 97 4.69 0.01 5.80
N ALA A 98 4.45 0.73 4.70
CA ALA A 98 4.47 2.19 4.66
C ALA A 98 3.33 2.75 3.80
N SER A 99 2.97 4.00 4.09
CA SER A 99 2.04 4.79 3.27
C SER A 99 2.72 6.09 2.86
N VAL A 100 2.75 6.35 1.55
CA VAL A 100 3.33 7.56 0.95
C VAL A 100 2.20 8.45 0.46
N LYS A 101 1.99 9.59 1.11
CA LYS A 101 0.99 10.58 0.68
C LYS A 101 1.40 11.18 -0.66
N VAL A 102 0.54 11.13 -1.66
CA VAL A 102 0.80 11.65 -3.01
C VAL A 102 1.07 13.16 -3.00
N SER A 103 0.39 13.90 -2.12
CA SER A 103 0.60 15.34 -1.94
C SER A 103 1.99 15.69 -1.39
N SER A 104 2.68 14.75 -0.74
CA SER A 104 4.03 14.97 -0.22
C SER A 104 5.14 14.78 -1.26
N LEU A 105 4.82 14.19 -2.42
CA LEU A 105 5.76 13.93 -3.51
C LEU A 105 6.02 15.21 -4.32
N LYS A 106 7.06 15.95 -3.91
CA LYS A 106 7.61 17.10 -4.67
C LYS A 106 8.68 16.67 -5.68
N SER A 107 9.37 15.57 -5.40
CA SER A 107 10.40 14.92 -6.21
C SER A 107 10.35 13.42 -5.97
N SER A 108 11.18 12.64 -6.66
CA SER A 108 11.36 11.23 -6.34
C SER A 108 11.89 11.05 -4.92
N VAL A 109 11.38 10.05 -4.19
CA VAL A 109 11.80 9.72 -2.83
C VAL A 109 12.05 8.22 -2.71
N ASN A 110 13.10 7.84 -1.98
CA ASN A 110 13.31 6.45 -1.57
C ASN A 110 12.62 6.20 -0.23
N LYS A 111 11.89 5.10 -0.14
CA LYS A 111 11.29 4.58 1.09
C LYS A 111 11.89 3.24 1.43
N THR A 112 12.54 3.21 2.58
CA THR A 112 13.15 2.02 3.14
C THR A 112 12.17 1.36 4.10
N LEU A 113 11.99 0.06 3.96
CA LEU A 113 11.25 -0.80 4.87
C LEU A 113 12.22 -1.84 5.42
N ASN A 114 12.40 -1.86 6.74
CA ASN A 114 13.15 -2.91 7.41
C ASN A 114 12.16 -3.96 7.90
N VAL A 115 12.32 -5.18 7.43
CA VAL A 115 11.56 -6.36 7.82
C VAL A 115 12.42 -7.17 8.78
N THR A 116 11.87 -7.52 9.94
CA THR A 116 12.54 -8.40 10.91
C THR A 116 11.81 -9.74 10.93
N VAL A 117 12.57 -10.82 10.75
CA VAL A 117 12.14 -12.20 10.93
C VAL A 117 12.77 -12.73 12.21
N THR A 118 11.98 -13.36 13.07
CA THR A 118 12.42 -13.87 14.38
C THR A 118 12.26 -15.38 14.43
N GLU A 119 13.33 -16.09 14.76
CA GLU A 119 13.26 -17.54 14.99
C GLU A 119 12.49 -17.82 16.29
N ASN A 120 11.39 -18.54 16.22
CA ASN A 120 10.52 -18.79 17.37
C ASN A 120 10.74 -20.19 17.98
N ARG A 121 11.70 -20.97 17.49
CA ARG A 121 11.91 -22.36 17.87
C ARG A 121 13.40 -22.76 17.89
N GLY A 122 13.67 -23.94 18.46
CA GLY A 122 14.99 -24.56 18.43
C GLY A 122 16.06 -23.82 19.25
N ARG A 123 17.33 -24.14 18.95
CA ARG A 123 18.49 -23.60 19.67
C ARG A 123 18.66 -22.09 19.49
N TYR A 124 18.21 -21.56 18.35
CA TYR A 124 18.39 -20.16 17.95
C TYR A 124 17.12 -19.33 18.19
N SER A 125 16.17 -19.83 18.99
CA SER A 125 14.96 -19.08 19.34
C SER A 125 15.28 -17.72 19.94
N GLY A 126 14.63 -16.68 19.42
CA GLY A 126 14.84 -15.28 19.76
C GLY A 126 15.82 -14.55 18.84
N ASN A 127 16.61 -15.28 18.03
CA ASN A 127 17.51 -14.66 17.07
C ASN A 127 16.74 -13.99 15.94
N THR A 128 17.34 -12.98 15.34
CA THR A 128 16.69 -12.18 14.29
C THR A 128 17.49 -12.08 13.01
N ALA A 129 16.75 -11.97 11.91
CA ALA A 129 17.28 -11.56 10.62
C ALA A 129 16.55 -10.29 10.19
N THR A 130 17.30 -9.30 9.70
CA THR A 130 16.73 -8.05 9.20
C THR A 130 17.00 -7.93 7.71
N TRP A 131 15.92 -7.75 6.95
CA TRP A 131 15.94 -7.46 5.53
C TRP A 131 15.62 -5.98 5.31
N ARG A 132 16.38 -5.33 4.43
CA ARG A 132 16.20 -3.94 4.04
C ARG A 132 15.66 -3.88 2.61
N PHE A 133 14.44 -3.39 2.47
CA PHE A 133 13.76 -3.19 1.20
C PHE A 133 13.76 -1.71 0.84
N VAL A 134 14.03 -1.39 -0.42
CA VAL A 134 14.04 0.00 -0.91
C VAL A 134 13.04 0.16 -2.06
N PHE A 135 12.11 1.10 -1.91
CA PHE A 135 11.18 1.51 -2.96
C PHE A 135 11.47 2.94 -3.39
N LYS A 136 11.63 3.18 -4.69
CA LYS A 136 11.66 4.54 -5.24
C LYS A 136 10.24 4.92 -5.68
N VAL A 137 9.74 6.04 -5.17
CA VAL A 137 8.41 6.57 -5.50
C VAL A 137 8.58 7.93 -6.18
N GLU A 138 8.07 8.06 -7.40
CA GLU A 138 8.19 9.26 -8.22
C GLU A 138 6.85 9.65 -8.85
N LYS A 139 6.47 10.91 -8.73
CA LYS A 139 5.32 11.47 -9.42
C LYS A 139 5.71 11.73 -10.88
N LEU A 140 4.89 11.26 -11.83
CA LEU A 140 5.06 11.50 -13.26
C LEU A 140 4.37 12.78 -13.71
#